data_AF-A0A0M3J161-F1
#
_entry.id   AF-A0A0M3J161-F1
#
_cell.length_a   1.000
_cell.length_b   1.000
_cell.length_c   1.000
_cell.angle_alpha   90.00
_cell.angle_beta   90.00
_cell.angle_gamma   90.00
#
_symmetry.space_group_name_H-M   'P 1'
#
loop_
_entity.id
_entity.type
_entity.pdbx_description
1 polymer ?
#
loop_
_entity_poly.entity_id
_entity_poly.type
_entity_poly.pdbx_seq_one_letter_code
_entity_poly.pdbx_strand_id
1 'polypeptide(L)'
;VFLRENLAVGEFIGRFIRVSNVPDGVFKSSYKAFSRKLLKLLAHDSRIVVVSSLVLVGYLEAQLRDTVFCSRNIPQTFQCVFNVLVLGDCLMTRHIAADLLKRLVVSDTPNVSSTPVITSTGKDLINYSYFERSIQALASLFIQLDPRSEESLKIYDIFLSFCSLNQMRIPITMAILKCPPKEQRLTTPVLSMCSTAQMTFDEAILPDAPLKAVKLLRYVLKEAIESGAHAQDYVPSELILRLIEDNIKTPVETASELVSFQCKRITEGLRLAETVSNDDDLRGDILDVVTAPLCAHIVESQMLSNPIVPYMGRPIAMRNELPPSWSADGVSIVLELLRVLAALKDYSKLHKDQYWKLLKDDRLVPFVAYAIAFGNHELTYDALLLYTHCAQVQEFPTKWSGINNINQK
;
A
#
# COMPACT_ATOMS: atom_id res chain seq x y z
N VAL A 1 -3.05 -24.97 0.05
CA VAL A 1 -3.98 -25.85 -0.70
C VAL A 1 -5.40 -25.75 -0.14
N PHE A 2 -5.64 -26.06 1.14
CA PHE A 2 -6.96 -25.95 1.82
C PHE A 2 -7.57 -24.52 1.88
N LEU A 3 -6.72 -23.48 1.91
CA LEU A 3 -7.11 -22.06 1.84
C LEU A 3 -7.56 -21.62 0.44
N ARG A 4 -6.85 -22.09 -0.60
CA ARG A 4 -7.29 -21.95 -2.00
C ARG A 4 -8.60 -22.69 -2.19
N GLU A 5 -8.76 -23.86 -1.56
CA GLU A 5 -10.00 -24.63 -1.63
C GLU A 5 -11.18 -23.94 -0.93
N ASN A 6 -11.04 -23.25 0.20
CA ASN A 6 -12.19 -22.58 0.84
C ASN A 6 -12.60 -21.26 0.16
N LEU A 7 -11.64 -20.46 -0.32
CA LEU A 7 -11.92 -19.30 -1.17
C LEU A 7 -12.45 -19.73 -2.54
N ALA A 8 -11.88 -20.80 -3.12
CA ALA A 8 -12.43 -21.43 -4.32
C ALA A 8 -13.78 -22.08 -4.04
N VAL A 9 -14.09 -22.56 -2.83
CA VAL A 9 -15.42 -23.08 -2.46
C VAL A 9 -16.41 -21.93 -2.29
N GLY A 10 -16.01 -20.78 -1.75
CA GLY A 10 -16.84 -19.58 -1.72
C GLY A 10 -17.13 -19.03 -3.13
N GLU A 11 -16.10 -18.95 -3.98
CA GLU A 11 -16.24 -18.59 -5.39
C GLU A 11 -16.98 -19.66 -6.20
N PHE A 12 -16.77 -20.94 -5.90
CA PHE A 12 -17.43 -22.07 -6.53
C PHE A 12 -18.87 -22.13 -6.11
N ILE A 13 -19.22 -21.95 -4.83
CA ILE A 13 -20.61 -21.82 -4.37
C ILE A 13 -21.24 -20.57 -5.01
N GLY A 14 -20.54 -19.43 -5.06
CA GLY A 14 -21.01 -18.22 -5.74
C GLY A 14 -21.24 -18.41 -7.25
N ARG A 15 -20.36 -19.14 -7.94
CA ARG A 15 -20.49 -19.51 -9.35
C ARG A 15 -21.53 -20.60 -9.57
N PHE A 16 -21.63 -21.58 -8.68
CA PHE A 16 -22.59 -22.68 -8.72
C PHE A 16 -24.00 -22.14 -8.50
N ILE A 17 -24.19 -21.17 -7.59
CA ILE A 17 -25.44 -20.42 -7.43
C ILE A 17 -25.80 -19.65 -8.72
N ARG A 18 -24.81 -19.09 -9.43
CA ARG A 18 -25.04 -18.38 -10.70
C ARG A 18 -25.26 -19.29 -11.93
N VAL A 19 -24.83 -20.56 -11.89
CA VAL A 19 -24.73 -21.45 -13.08
C VAL A 19 -25.69 -22.65 -13.00
N SER A 20 -26.43 -22.84 -11.91
CA SER A 20 -27.31 -23.98 -11.73
C SER A 20 -28.57 -23.93 -12.61
N ASN A 21 -28.58 -24.65 -13.74
CA ASN A 21 -29.78 -25.08 -14.47
C ASN A 21 -30.56 -26.16 -13.68
N VAL A 22 -30.93 -25.86 -12.45
CA VAL A 22 -31.77 -26.71 -11.60
C VAL A 22 -33.20 -26.16 -11.67
N PRO A 23 -34.24 -27.01 -11.78
CA PRO A 23 -35.63 -26.53 -11.81
C PRO A 23 -35.90 -25.58 -10.63
N ASP A 24 -36.36 -24.37 -10.96
CA ASP A 24 -36.43 -23.19 -10.09
C ASP A 24 -37.04 -23.46 -8.69
N GLY A 25 -37.96 -24.42 -8.58
CA GLY A 25 -38.64 -24.77 -7.33
C GLY A 25 -37.78 -25.50 -6.30
N VAL A 26 -36.87 -26.40 -6.72
CA VAL A 26 -36.04 -27.21 -5.81
C VAL A 26 -34.78 -26.44 -5.39
N PHE A 27 -34.25 -25.62 -6.30
CA PHE A 27 -33.11 -24.75 -6.00
C PHE A 27 -33.50 -23.67 -4.97
N LYS A 28 -34.64 -23.01 -5.15
CA LYS A 28 -35.13 -21.97 -4.21
C LYS A 28 -35.41 -22.52 -2.80
N SER A 29 -35.95 -23.73 -2.68
CA SER A 29 -36.23 -24.33 -1.37
C SER A 29 -34.96 -24.71 -0.61
N SER A 30 -33.99 -25.30 -1.33
CA SER A 30 -32.66 -25.67 -0.79
C SER A 30 -31.83 -24.43 -0.42
N TYR A 31 -31.84 -23.40 -1.26
CA TYR A 31 -31.19 -22.12 -0.99
C TYR A 31 -31.77 -21.43 0.25
N LYS A 32 -33.10 -21.35 0.38
CA LYS A 32 -33.77 -20.78 1.57
C LYS A 32 -33.50 -21.58 2.84
N ALA A 33 -33.33 -22.90 2.76
CA ALA A 33 -32.93 -23.73 3.89
C ALA A 33 -31.47 -23.47 4.30
N PHE A 34 -30.56 -23.40 3.33
CA PHE A 34 -29.16 -23.06 3.53
C PHE A 34 -29.00 -21.69 4.19
N SER A 35 -29.60 -20.63 3.63
CA SER A 35 -29.53 -19.26 4.16
C SER A 35 -30.04 -19.18 5.61
N ARG A 36 -31.15 -19.88 5.92
CA ARG A 36 -31.66 -19.95 7.31
C ARG A 36 -30.69 -20.66 8.25
N LYS A 37 -30.06 -21.76 7.81
CA LYS A 37 -29.07 -22.47 8.63
C LYS A 37 -27.83 -21.61 8.86
N LEU A 38 -27.40 -20.88 7.85
CA LEU A 38 -26.25 -19.99 7.90
C LEU A 38 -26.46 -18.81 8.86
N LEU A 39 -27.64 -18.20 8.84
CA LEU A 39 -28.00 -17.16 9.81
C LEU A 39 -28.01 -17.69 11.25
N LYS A 40 -28.41 -18.94 11.48
CA LYS A 40 -28.32 -19.56 12.82
C LYS A 40 -26.88 -19.75 13.29
N LEU A 41 -25.94 -20.02 12.37
CA LEU A 41 -24.52 -20.19 12.70
C LEU A 41 -23.84 -18.89 13.15
N LEU A 42 -24.45 -17.73 12.89
CA LEU A 42 -23.95 -16.45 13.41
C LEU A 42 -24.07 -16.34 14.95
N ALA A 43 -24.93 -17.15 15.56
CA ALA A 43 -25.09 -17.24 17.02
C ALA A 43 -24.30 -18.43 17.63
N HIS A 44 -23.36 -19.01 16.89
CA HIS A 44 -22.56 -20.14 17.37
C HIS A 44 -21.46 -19.67 18.34
N ASP A 45 -21.14 -20.46 19.37
CA ASP A 45 -20.15 -20.08 20.40
C ASP A 45 -18.71 -19.99 19.85
N SER A 46 -18.42 -20.77 18.80
CA SER A 46 -17.10 -20.80 18.16
C SER A 46 -16.89 -19.64 17.16
N ARG A 47 -15.89 -18.80 17.45
CA ARG A 47 -15.50 -17.64 16.63
C ARG A 47 -15.21 -17.97 15.17
N ILE A 48 -14.53 -19.10 14.90
CA ILE A 48 -14.21 -19.52 13.52
C ILE A 48 -15.48 -19.85 12.73
N VAL A 49 -16.48 -20.47 13.37
CA VAL A 49 -17.76 -20.79 12.74
C VAL A 49 -18.52 -19.52 12.40
N VAL A 50 -18.56 -18.56 13.33
CA VAL A 50 -19.23 -17.27 13.12
C VAL A 50 -18.57 -16.48 11.99
N VAL A 51 -17.24 -16.30 12.01
CA VAL A 51 -16.56 -15.48 10.98
C VAL A 51 -16.62 -16.14 9.60
N SER A 52 -16.51 -17.47 9.53
CA SER A 52 -16.65 -18.21 8.27
C SER A 52 -18.08 -18.11 7.72
N SER A 53 -19.08 -18.14 8.60
CA SER A 53 -20.47 -17.93 8.21
C SER A 53 -20.70 -16.51 7.70
N LEU A 54 -20.12 -15.48 8.32
CA LEU A 54 -20.18 -14.10 7.82
C LEU A 54 -19.56 -13.95 6.43
N VAL A 55 -18.43 -14.61 6.15
CA VAL A 55 -17.84 -14.61 4.80
C VAL A 55 -18.84 -15.16 3.78
N LEU A 56 -19.47 -16.30 4.09
CA LEU A 56 -20.46 -16.91 3.22
C LEU A 56 -21.72 -16.04 3.03
N VAL A 57 -22.16 -15.30 4.07
CA VAL A 57 -23.23 -14.29 3.92
C VAL A 57 -22.89 -13.28 2.83
N GLY A 58 -21.63 -12.84 2.75
CA GLY A 58 -21.17 -11.89 1.74
C GLY A 58 -21.35 -12.34 0.30
N TYR A 59 -21.48 -13.64 0.06
CA TYR A 59 -21.72 -14.24 -1.25
C TYR A 59 -23.20 -14.57 -1.52
N LEU A 60 -24.10 -14.34 -0.55
CA LEU A 60 -25.53 -14.52 -0.76
C LEU A 60 -26.12 -13.39 -1.61
N GLU A 61 -27.35 -13.61 -2.07
CA GLU A 61 -28.14 -12.60 -2.78
C GLU A 61 -28.28 -11.32 -1.96
N ALA A 62 -28.35 -10.18 -2.66
CA ALA A 62 -28.34 -8.85 -2.05
C ALA A 62 -29.36 -8.71 -0.91
N GLN A 63 -30.59 -9.17 -1.13
CA GLN A 63 -31.65 -9.09 -0.11
C GLN A 63 -31.25 -9.77 1.21
N LEU A 64 -30.62 -10.95 1.15
CA LEU A 64 -30.19 -11.70 2.33
C LEU A 64 -28.93 -11.12 2.94
N ARG A 65 -27.95 -10.78 2.10
CA ARG A 65 -26.70 -10.16 2.54
C ARG A 65 -26.98 -8.86 3.29
N ASP A 66 -27.87 -8.03 2.77
CA ASP A 66 -28.22 -6.74 3.33
C ASP A 66 -29.03 -6.89 4.64
N THR A 67 -29.63 -8.05 4.92
CA THR A 67 -30.20 -8.30 6.27
C THR A 67 -29.13 -8.34 7.36
N VAL A 68 -27.91 -8.79 7.04
CA VAL A 68 -26.79 -8.90 7.99
C VAL A 68 -25.90 -7.66 7.91
N PHE A 69 -25.62 -7.18 6.69
CA PHE A 69 -24.73 -6.04 6.44
C PHE A 69 -25.47 -4.72 6.20
N CYS A 70 -26.65 -4.54 6.79
CA CYS A 70 -27.30 -3.23 6.86
C CYS A 70 -26.72 -2.39 8.00
N SER A 71 -26.87 -1.07 7.89
CA SER A 71 -26.36 -0.10 8.88
C SER A 71 -26.84 -0.35 10.31
N ARG A 72 -27.96 -1.06 10.52
CA ARG A 72 -28.45 -1.44 11.85
C ARG A 72 -27.61 -2.55 12.52
N ASN A 73 -27.13 -3.50 11.74
CA ASN A 73 -26.47 -4.73 12.21
C ASN A 73 -24.96 -4.73 11.97
N ILE A 74 -24.46 -3.83 11.11
CA ILE A 74 -23.05 -3.75 10.79
C ILE A 74 -22.16 -3.40 12.00
N PRO A 75 -22.58 -2.60 13.01
CA PRO A 75 -21.73 -2.37 14.19
C PRO A 75 -21.39 -3.64 14.95
N GLN A 76 -22.34 -4.58 15.08
CA GLN A 76 -22.13 -5.87 15.74
C GLN A 76 -21.23 -6.78 14.90
N THR A 77 -21.37 -6.71 13.57
CA THR A 77 -20.48 -7.42 12.65
C THR A 77 -19.05 -6.93 12.79
N PHE A 78 -18.82 -5.61 12.81
CA PHE A 78 -17.49 -5.05 13.04
C PHE A 78 -16.94 -5.46 14.40
N GLN A 79 -17.73 -5.35 15.46
CA GLN A 79 -17.32 -5.80 16.79
C GLN A 79 -16.87 -7.27 16.78
N CYS A 80 -17.63 -8.15 16.14
CA CYS A 80 -17.28 -9.56 15.99
C CYS A 80 -15.96 -9.73 15.24
N VAL A 81 -15.80 -9.09 14.09
CA VAL A 81 -14.61 -9.24 13.25
C VAL A 81 -13.36 -8.69 13.95
N PHE A 82 -13.43 -7.53 14.60
CA PHE A 82 -12.32 -6.99 15.39
C PHE A 82 -11.97 -7.88 16.59
N ASN A 83 -12.97 -8.40 17.31
CA ASN A 83 -12.73 -9.33 18.40
C ASN A 83 -12.02 -10.61 17.92
N VAL A 84 -12.40 -11.13 16.75
CA VAL A 84 -11.75 -12.30 16.15
C VAL A 84 -10.31 -11.99 15.74
N LEU A 85 -10.05 -10.81 15.18
CA LEU A 85 -8.69 -10.39 14.81
C LEU A 85 -7.77 -10.26 16.04
N VAL A 86 -8.26 -9.59 17.08
CA VAL A 86 -7.47 -9.28 18.29
C VAL A 86 -7.32 -10.50 19.19
N LEU A 87 -8.40 -11.26 19.42
CA LEU A 87 -8.45 -12.37 20.39
C LEU A 87 -8.40 -13.76 19.73
N GLY A 88 -8.28 -13.84 18.41
CA GLY A 88 -8.28 -15.12 17.71
C GLY A 88 -6.99 -15.90 17.95
N ASP A 89 -7.09 -17.14 18.42
CA ASP A 89 -5.91 -17.91 18.82
C ASP A 89 -5.23 -18.67 17.67
N CYS A 90 -5.80 -18.66 16.46
CA CYS A 90 -5.21 -19.36 15.31
C CYS A 90 -5.10 -18.48 14.06
N LEU A 91 -3.97 -18.66 13.36
CA LEU A 91 -3.59 -18.04 12.10
C LEU A 91 -4.75 -17.99 11.09
N MET A 92 -5.40 -19.13 10.87
CA MET A 92 -6.49 -19.30 9.90
C MET A 92 -7.68 -18.36 10.22
N THR A 93 -8.08 -18.26 11.48
CA THR A 93 -9.25 -17.47 11.85
C THR A 93 -8.98 -15.98 11.69
N ARG A 94 -7.76 -15.53 12.05
CA ARG A 94 -7.34 -14.14 11.80
C ARG A 94 -7.28 -13.81 10.31
N HIS A 95 -6.80 -14.73 9.47
CA HIS A 95 -6.78 -14.58 8.01
C HIS A 95 -8.19 -14.37 7.44
N ILE A 96 -9.13 -15.24 7.81
CA ILE A 96 -10.52 -15.15 7.35
C ILE A 96 -11.16 -13.83 7.80
N ALA A 97 -10.90 -13.43 9.06
CA ALA A 97 -11.40 -12.16 9.60
C ALA A 97 -10.79 -10.94 8.89
N ALA A 98 -9.49 -10.96 8.58
CA ALA A 98 -8.78 -9.89 7.89
C ALA A 98 -9.34 -9.68 6.48
N ASP A 99 -9.50 -10.77 5.73
CA ASP A 99 -10.01 -10.72 4.36
C ASP A 99 -11.49 -10.29 4.35
N LEU A 100 -12.30 -10.76 5.31
CA LEU A 100 -13.68 -10.28 5.49
C LEU A 100 -13.72 -8.79 5.79
N LEU A 101 -12.91 -8.31 6.74
CA LEU A 101 -12.87 -6.91 7.13
C LEU A 101 -12.50 -6.02 5.95
N LYS A 102 -11.47 -6.40 5.19
CA LYS A 102 -11.05 -5.68 3.99
C LYS A 102 -12.20 -5.60 2.98
N ARG A 103 -12.87 -6.72 2.68
CA ARG A 103 -13.99 -6.75 1.73
C ARG A 103 -15.21 -5.95 2.19
N LEU A 104 -15.45 -5.89 3.50
CA LEU A 104 -16.51 -5.07 4.08
C LEU A 104 -16.22 -3.57 3.97
N VAL A 105 -14.98 -3.15 3.73
CA VAL A 105 -14.60 -1.72 3.77
C VAL A 105 -14.15 -1.21 2.41
N VAL A 106 -13.41 -2.02 1.66
CA VAL A 106 -12.83 -1.69 0.36
C VAL A 106 -13.60 -2.44 -0.72
N SER A 107 -14.08 -1.69 -1.72
CA SER A 107 -14.78 -2.27 -2.87
C SER A 107 -13.78 -2.81 -3.88
N ASP A 108 -13.95 -4.08 -4.26
CA ASP A 108 -13.21 -4.74 -5.33
C ASP A 108 -13.84 -4.50 -6.72
N THR A 109 -14.91 -3.68 -6.80
CA THR A 109 -15.54 -3.38 -8.09
C THR A 109 -14.60 -2.57 -8.99
N PRO A 110 -14.23 -3.08 -10.17
CA PRO A 110 -13.36 -2.35 -11.09
C PRO A 110 -14.05 -1.03 -11.47
N ASN A 111 -13.41 0.07 -11.12
CA ASN A 111 -13.83 1.41 -11.50
C ASN A 111 -12.85 1.99 -12.51
N VAL A 112 -13.28 3.02 -13.24
CA VAL A 112 -12.48 3.67 -14.29
C VAL A 112 -11.18 4.27 -13.71
N SER A 113 -11.19 4.68 -12.44
CA SER A 113 -10.08 5.40 -11.82
C SER A 113 -9.02 4.52 -11.15
N SER A 114 -9.12 3.19 -11.18
CA SER A 114 -8.20 2.24 -10.50
C SER A 114 -7.97 2.50 -9.00
N THR A 115 -8.61 3.51 -8.41
CA THR A 115 -8.49 3.90 -7.02
C THR A 115 -9.49 3.11 -6.19
N PRO A 116 -9.07 2.51 -5.06
CA PRO A 116 -9.98 1.78 -4.19
C PRO A 116 -11.11 2.70 -3.71
N VAL A 117 -12.34 2.17 -3.69
CA VAL A 117 -13.53 2.91 -3.26
C VAL A 117 -14.03 2.33 -1.96
N ILE A 118 -14.39 3.21 -1.02
CA ILE A 118 -15.02 2.80 0.23
C ILE A 118 -16.42 2.26 -0.02
N THR A 119 -16.75 1.11 0.56
CA THR A 119 -18.10 0.54 0.52
C THR A 119 -19.07 1.32 1.41
N SER A 120 -20.38 1.05 1.31
CA SER A 120 -21.38 1.60 2.25
C SER A 120 -21.09 1.19 3.69
N THR A 121 -20.75 -0.07 3.91
CA THR A 121 -20.36 -0.60 5.22
C THR A 121 -19.05 0.01 5.72
N GLY A 122 -18.11 0.33 4.83
CA GLY A 122 -16.90 1.09 5.18
C GLY A 122 -17.21 2.50 5.69
N LYS A 123 -18.21 3.19 5.11
CA LYS A 123 -18.69 4.47 5.65
C LYS A 123 -19.32 4.32 7.03
N ASP A 124 -20.04 3.22 7.27
CA ASP A 124 -20.58 2.90 8.59
C ASP A 124 -19.46 2.62 9.61
N LEU A 125 -18.33 2.04 9.18
CA LEU A 125 -17.16 1.81 10.04
C LEU A 125 -16.57 3.12 10.57
N ILE A 126 -16.50 4.18 9.75
CA ILE A 126 -15.97 5.48 10.20
C ILE A 126 -16.83 6.06 11.33
N ASN A 127 -18.14 5.81 11.30
CA ASN A 127 -19.10 6.27 12.30
C ASN A 127 -19.30 5.26 13.46
N TYR A 128 -18.54 4.17 13.47
CA TYR A 128 -18.68 3.13 14.48
C TYR A 128 -18.22 3.65 15.85
N SER A 129 -19.06 3.52 16.88
CA SER A 129 -18.79 4.10 18.21
C SER A 129 -17.52 3.59 18.88
N TYR A 130 -17.03 2.41 18.50
CA TYR A 130 -15.79 1.84 19.01
C TYR A 130 -14.65 1.87 17.99
N PHE A 131 -14.77 2.67 16.91
CA PHE A 131 -13.80 2.73 15.82
C PHE A 131 -12.37 2.93 16.34
N GLU A 132 -12.11 4.02 17.07
CA GLU A 132 -10.76 4.34 17.55
C GLU A 132 -10.19 3.21 18.41
N ARG A 133 -10.98 2.70 19.37
CA ARG A 133 -10.57 1.60 20.26
C ARG A 133 -10.28 0.30 19.50
N SER A 134 -11.09 -0.04 18.51
CA SER A 134 -10.90 -1.23 17.67
C SER A 134 -9.64 -1.12 16.83
N ILE A 135 -9.38 0.06 16.26
CA ILE A 135 -8.16 0.32 15.49
C ILE A 135 -6.92 0.27 16.38
N GLN A 136 -6.97 0.86 17.58
CA GLN A 136 -5.86 0.79 18.54
C GLN A 136 -5.59 -0.63 19.02
N ALA A 137 -6.63 -1.42 19.27
CA ALA A 137 -6.49 -2.82 19.63
C ALA A 137 -5.86 -3.65 18.49
N LEU A 138 -6.24 -3.37 17.24
CA LEU A 138 -5.66 -4.01 16.07
C LEU A 138 -4.19 -3.58 15.85
N ALA A 139 -3.88 -2.29 15.98
CA ALA A 139 -2.52 -1.76 15.86
C ALA A 139 -1.60 -2.29 16.97
N SER A 140 -2.14 -2.55 18.16
CA SER A 140 -1.41 -3.18 19.25
C SER A 140 -0.89 -4.58 18.90
N LEU A 141 -1.44 -5.24 17.87
CA LEU A 141 -0.92 -6.52 17.39
C LEU A 141 0.47 -6.40 16.76
N PHE A 142 0.87 -5.23 16.24
CA PHE A 142 2.24 -5.00 15.76
C PHE A 142 3.29 -5.20 16.87
N ILE A 143 2.90 -4.98 18.13
CA ILE A 143 3.76 -5.17 19.30
C ILE A 143 3.73 -6.62 19.78
N GLN A 144 2.59 -7.30 19.61
CA GLN A 144 2.31 -8.58 20.24
C GLN A 144 2.69 -9.78 19.38
N LEU A 145 2.51 -9.66 18.06
CA LEU A 145 2.81 -10.71 17.11
C LEU A 145 4.29 -10.67 16.73
N ASP A 146 4.82 -11.83 16.34
CA ASP A 146 6.14 -11.87 15.72
C ASP A 146 6.07 -11.12 14.37
N PRO A 147 6.92 -10.10 14.13
CA PRO A 147 6.97 -9.41 12.84
C PRO A 147 7.28 -10.34 11.66
N ARG A 148 7.84 -11.53 11.90
CA ARG A 148 8.10 -12.57 10.89
C ARG A 148 6.93 -13.55 10.71
N SER A 149 5.76 -13.27 11.28
CA SER A 149 4.57 -14.12 11.12
C SER A 149 3.67 -13.66 9.97
N GLU A 150 2.98 -14.62 9.33
CA GLU A 150 1.93 -14.33 8.35
C GLU A 150 0.78 -13.53 8.98
N GLU A 151 0.48 -13.75 10.27
CA GLU A 151 -0.51 -12.93 10.99
C GLU A 151 -0.14 -11.45 10.99
N SER A 152 1.11 -11.13 11.33
CA SER A 152 1.60 -9.75 11.35
C SER A 152 1.44 -9.08 9.98
N LEU A 153 1.81 -9.81 8.92
CA LEU A 153 1.70 -9.31 7.55
C LEU A 153 0.25 -8.97 7.16
N LYS A 154 -0.72 -9.78 7.60
CA LYS A 154 -2.14 -9.49 7.40
C LYS A 154 -2.61 -8.23 8.10
N ILE A 155 -2.04 -7.88 9.26
CA ILE A 155 -2.36 -6.63 9.95
C ILE A 155 -1.88 -5.43 9.11
N TYR A 156 -0.67 -5.49 8.54
CA TYR A 156 -0.21 -4.48 7.59
C TYR A 156 -1.12 -4.38 6.36
N ASP A 157 -1.57 -5.51 5.80
CA ASP A 157 -2.47 -5.50 4.65
C ASP A 157 -3.81 -4.80 4.93
N ILE A 158 -4.40 -5.02 6.11
CA ILE A 158 -5.63 -4.32 6.52
C ILE A 158 -5.37 -2.81 6.56
N PHE A 159 -4.35 -2.38 7.29
CA PHE A 159 -4.08 -0.95 7.49
C PHE A 159 -3.70 -0.25 6.20
N LEU A 160 -2.87 -0.86 5.35
CA LEU A 160 -2.54 -0.30 4.04
C LEU A 160 -3.77 -0.20 3.13
N SER A 161 -4.65 -1.21 3.15
CA SER A 161 -5.90 -1.17 2.40
C SER A 161 -6.80 -0.03 2.88
N PHE A 162 -6.88 0.20 4.19
CA PHE A 162 -7.66 1.31 4.74
C PHE A 162 -7.02 2.67 4.43
N CYS A 163 -5.71 2.84 4.63
CA CYS A 163 -4.99 4.08 4.34
C CYS A 163 -4.98 4.45 2.84
N SER A 164 -5.17 3.48 1.95
CA SER A 164 -5.37 3.75 0.52
C SER A 164 -6.70 4.46 0.21
N LEU A 165 -7.69 4.40 1.11
CA LEU A 165 -8.94 5.14 1.00
C LEU A 165 -8.77 6.54 1.59
N ASN A 166 -8.97 7.59 0.78
CA ASN A 166 -8.83 8.98 1.22
C ASN A 166 -9.71 9.30 2.45
N GLN A 167 -10.92 8.71 2.55
CA GLN A 167 -11.84 8.95 3.66
C GLN A 167 -11.41 8.28 4.97
N MET A 168 -10.57 7.25 4.90
CA MET A 168 -10.15 6.49 6.08
C MET A 168 -8.72 6.77 6.53
N ARG A 169 -7.87 7.33 5.66
CA ARG A 169 -6.46 7.55 5.95
C ARG A 169 -6.22 8.34 7.24
N ILE A 170 -6.82 9.54 7.35
CA ILE A 170 -6.72 10.39 8.55
C ILE A 170 -7.24 9.65 9.81
N PRO A 171 -8.49 9.17 9.87
CA PRO A 171 -9.00 8.59 11.11
C PRO A 171 -8.23 7.31 11.54
N ILE A 172 -7.70 6.53 10.60
CA ILE A 172 -6.88 5.36 10.90
C ILE A 172 -5.51 5.75 11.47
N THR A 173 -4.79 6.63 10.77
CA THR A 173 -3.44 7.06 11.19
C THR A 173 -3.49 7.77 12.54
N MET A 174 -4.45 8.66 12.76
CA MET A 174 -4.64 9.33 14.04
C MET A 174 -4.98 8.35 15.17
N ALA A 175 -5.78 7.31 14.91
CA ALA A 175 -6.06 6.28 15.91
C ALA A 175 -4.79 5.48 16.27
N ILE A 176 -3.92 5.18 15.30
CA ILE A 176 -2.63 4.50 15.53
C ILE A 176 -1.68 5.39 16.35
N LEU A 177 -1.59 6.69 16.02
CA LEU A 177 -0.72 7.65 16.72
C LEU A 177 -1.11 7.83 18.19
N LYS A 178 -2.39 7.70 18.51
CA LYS A 178 -2.93 7.77 19.88
C LYS A 178 -2.72 6.48 20.69
N CYS A 179 -2.14 5.42 20.12
CA CYS A 179 -1.88 4.20 20.87
C CYS A 179 -0.88 4.48 22.02
N PRO A 180 -1.25 4.21 23.28
CA PRO A 180 -0.34 4.40 24.39
C PRO A 180 0.85 3.43 24.28
N PRO A 181 2.04 3.81 24.77
CA PRO A 181 3.16 2.89 24.86
C PRO A 181 2.82 1.74 25.79
N LYS A 182 3.21 0.51 25.43
CA LYS A 182 2.96 -0.64 26.29
C LYS A 182 3.92 -0.61 27.49
N GLU A 183 3.37 -0.54 28.72
CA GLU A 183 4.10 -0.31 29.99
C GLU A 183 5.36 -1.16 30.16
N GLN A 184 5.37 -2.40 29.66
CA GLN A 184 6.50 -3.32 29.82
C GLN A 184 7.70 -3.06 28.89
N ARG A 185 7.49 -2.39 27.75
CA ARG A 185 8.50 -2.25 26.68
C ARG A 185 8.72 -0.82 26.21
N LEU A 186 7.89 0.13 26.67
CA LEU A 186 7.84 1.52 26.16
C LEU A 186 7.75 1.60 24.62
N THR A 187 7.22 0.55 23.99
CA THR A 187 7.08 0.45 22.53
C THR A 187 5.67 0.86 22.13
N THR A 188 5.59 1.62 21.05
CA THR A 188 4.33 1.98 20.38
C THR A 188 4.20 1.15 19.09
N PRO A 189 2.99 1.09 18.49
CA PRO A 189 2.83 0.46 17.18
C PRO A 189 3.73 1.09 16.11
N VAL A 190 3.94 2.41 16.16
CA VAL A 190 4.80 3.14 15.22
C VAL A 190 6.25 2.68 15.33
N LEU A 191 6.78 2.51 16.55
CA LEU A 191 8.13 1.97 16.76
C LEU A 191 8.25 0.51 16.30
N SER A 192 7.20 -0.31 16.46
CA SER A 192 7.17 -1.67 15.93
C SER A 192 7.18 -1.70 14.39
N MET A 193 6.53 -0.73 13.73
CA MET A 193 6.63 -0.55 12.29
C MET A 193 8.06 -0.20 11.87
N CYS A 194 8.72 0.72 12.58
CA CYS A 194 10.14 1.03 12.33
C CYS A 194 11.03 -0.20 12.43
N SER A 195 10.83 -1.04 13.47
CA SER A 195 11.59 -2.28 13.61
C SER A 195 11.36 -3.27 12.47
N THR A 196 10.11 -3.42 12.01
CA THR A 196 9.79 -4.28 10.85
C THR A 196 10.38 -3.72 9.55
N ALA A 197 10.36 -2.40 9.39
CA ALA A 197 10.93 -1.70 8.23
C ALA A 197 12.46 -1.84 8.12
N GLN A 198 13.16 -2.06 9.23
CA GLN A 198 14.61 -2.28 9.25
C GLN A 198 15.03 -3.69 8.84
N MET A 199 14.11 -4.66 8.81
CA MET A 199 14.43 -6.04 8.46
C MET A 199 15.09 -6.14 7.08
N THR A 200 16.02 -7.08 6.94
CA THR A 200 16.51 -7.49 5.62
C THR A 200 15.45 -8.33 4.91
N PHE A 201 15.61 -8.51 3.59
CA PHE A 201 14.71 -9.40 2.84
C PHE A 201 14.84 -10.86 3.28
N ASP A 202 16.00 -11.26 3.80
CA ASP A 202 16.26 -12.63 4.29
C ASP A 202 15.67 -12.87 5.69
N GLU A 203 15.60 -11.84 6.52
CA GLU A 203 14.99 -11.93 7.85
C GLU A 203 13.46 -11.95 7.81
N ALA A 204 12.88 -11.43 6.74
CA ALA A 204 11.44 -11.27 6.59
C ALA A 204 10.78 -12.57 6.13
N ILE A 205 9.52 -12.80 6.55
CA ILE A 205 8.72 -13.94 6.08
C ILE A 205 8.48 -13.90 4.57
N LEU A 206 8.28 -12.69 4.06
CA LEU A 206 8.16 -12.38 2.65
C LEU A 206 8.92 -11.07 2.39
N PRO A 207 9.56 -10.90 1.22
CA PRO A 207 10.32 -9.69 0.91
C PRO A 207 9.49 -8.39 0.94
N ASP A 208 8.17 -8.49 0.89
CA ASP A 208 7.26 -7.35 0.95
C ASP A 208 6.96 -6.85 2.37
N ALA A 209 7.24 -7.63 3.42
CA ALA A 209 6.96 -7.26 4.80
C ALA A 209 7.66 -5.94 5.23
N PRO A 210 8.98 -5.75 5.05
CA PRO A 210 9.62 -4.48 5.37
C PRO A 210 9.08 -3.32 4.52
N LEU A 211 8.74 -3.56 3.25
CA LEU A 211 8.18 -2.54 2.35
C LEU A 211 6.80 -2.07 2.82
N LYS A 212 5.94 -3.00 3.25
CA LYS A 212 4.62 -2.69 3.80
C LYS A 212 4.74 -1.87 5.09
N ALA A 213 5.73 -2.18 5.93
CA ALA A 213 5.99 -1.44 7.15
C ALA A 213 6.42 0.01 6.86
N VAL A 214 7.39 0.22 5.95
CA VAL A 214 7.80 1.58 5.53
C VAL A 214 6.62 2.34 4.92
N LYS A 215 5.84 1.70 4.05
CA LYS A 215 4.68 2.33 3.39
C LYS A 215 3.62 2.77 4.40
N LEU A 216 3.32 1.94 5.41
CA LEU A 216 2.37 2.29 6.46
C LEU A 216 2.92 3.38 7.37
N LEU A 217 4.19 3.29 7.76
CA LEU A 217 4.89 4.32 8.53
C LEU A 217 4.82 5.67 7.83
N ARG A 218 5.05 5.71 6.51
CA ARG A 218 4.91 6.91 5.70
C ARG A 218 3.51 7.52 5.78
N TYR A 219 2.45 6.71 5.64
CA TYR A 219 1.08 7.22 5.82
C TYR A 219 0.88 7.82 7.21
N VAL A 220 1.35 7.14 8.25
CA VAL A 220 1.21 7.58 9.64
C VAL A 220 1.94 8.90 9.90
N LEU A 221 3.21 9.01 9.48
CA LEU A 221 4.02 10.22 9.66
C LEU A 221 3.53 11.37 8.79
N LYS A 222 3.09 11.10 7.56
CA LYS A 222 2.52 12.11 6.67
C LYS A 222 1.34 12.82 7.33
N GLU A 223 0.38 12.06 7.84
CA GLU A 223 -0.83 12.63 8.46
C GLU A 223 -0.49 13.34 9.79
N ALA A 224 0.53 12.88 10.52
CA ALA A 224 1.02 13.58 11.71
C ALA A 224 1.58 14.97 11.35
N ILE A 225 2.46 15.04 10.35
CA ILE A 225 3.09 16.30 9.88
C ILE A 225 2.04 17.24 9.28
N GLU A 226 1.13 16.74 8.44
CA GLU A 226 0.05 17.54 7.85
C GLU A 226 -0.94 18.06 8.90
N SER A 227 -1.04 17.40 10.07
CA SER A 227 -1.82 17.86 11.22
C SER A 227 -1.06 18.85 12.11
N GLY A 228 0.18 19.19 11.79
CA GLY A 228 1.03 20.14 12.52
C GLY A 228 1.80 19.54 13.70
N ALA A 229 1.87 18.21 13.83
CA ALA A 229 2.76 17.54 14.79
C ALA A 229 4.14 17.28 14.16
N HIS A 230 5.16 17.06 15.00
CA HIS A 230 6.48 16.72 14.51
C HIS A 230 6.65 15.20 14.44
N ALA A 231 7.40 14.70 13.46
CA ALA A 231 7.65 13.27 13.34
C ALA A 231 8.42 12.73 14.56
N GLN A 232 9.28 13.57 15.15
CA GLN A 232 10.06 13.26 16.35
C GLN A 232 9.20 13.01 17.61
N ASP A 233 7.95 13.47 17.62
CA ASP A 233 7.01 13.21 18.73
C ASP A 233 6.62 11.72 18.82
N TYR A 234 6.77 10.98 17.71
CA TYR A 234 6.34 9.58 17.60
C TYR A 234 7.50 8.61 17.34
N VAL A 235 8.56 9.05 16.67
CA VAL A 235 9.72 8.23 16.32
C VAL A 235 10.99 9.06 16.52
N PRO A 236 12.02 8.56 17.24
CA PRO A 236 13.29 9.27 17.38
C PRO A 236 13.87 9.70 16.03
N SER A 237 14.33 10.94 15.92
CA SER A 237 14.89 11.51 14.69
C SER A 237 15.99 10.62 14.09
N GLU A 238 16.94 10.17 14.91
CA GLU A 238 18.02 9.25 14.53
C GLU A 238 17.51 7.96 13.88
N LEU A 239 16.36 7.44 14.34
CA LEU A 239 15.76 6.22 13.79
C LEU A 239 15.09 6.49 12.44
N ILE A 240 14.42 7.64 12.28
CA ILE A 240 13.84 8.08 11.01
C ILE A 240 14.95 8.26 9.96
N LEU A 241 16.02 8.96 10.33
CA LEU A 241 17.17 9.24 9.47
C LEU A 241 17.87 7.95 9.03
N ARG A 242 18.12 7.04 9.97
CA ARG A 242 18.70 5.73 9.66
C ARG A 242 17.79 4.91 8.74
N LEU A 243 16.48 4.90 8.98
CA LEU A 243 15.52 4.24 8.11
C LEU A 243 15.60 4.79 6.68
N ILE A 244 15.61 6.11 6.51
CA ILE A 244 15.76 6.74 5.20
C ILE A 244 17.08 6.32 4.54
N GLU A 245 18.18 6.41 5.28
CA GLU A 245 19.52 6.07 4.80
C GLU A 245 19.61 4.62 4.32
N ASP A 246 19.22 3.67 5.17
CA ASP A 246 19.32 2.23 4.90
C ASP A 246 18.45 1.84 3.70
N ASN A 247 17.25 2.42 3.57
CA ASN A 247 16.37 2.13 2.45
C ASN A 247 16.92 2.71 1.14
N ILE A 248 17.39 3.96 1.13
CA ILE A 248 17.92 4.63 -0.07
C ILE A 248 19.23 4.00 -0.54
N LYS A 249 20.09 3.55 0.38
CA LYS A 249 21.38 2.90 0.08
C LYS A 249 21.27 1.40 -0.22
N THR A 250 20.06 0.86 -0.37
CA THR A 250 19.86 -0.54 -0.76
C THR A 250 20.58 -0.83 -2.08
N PRO A 251 21.44 -1.88 -2.15
CA PRO A 251 22.10 -2.24 -3.39
C PRO A 251 21.09 -2.77 -4.42
N VAL A 252 21.26 -2.38 -5.68
CA VAL A 252 20.45 -2.90 -6.80
C VAL A 252 21.27 -3.93 -7.56
N GLU A 253 20.89 -5.20 -7.43
CA GLU A 253 21.55 -6.33 -8.06
C GLU A 253 20.69 -6.83 -9.23
N THR A 254 20.97 -6.37 -10.45
CA THR A 254 20.10 -6.61 -11.62
C THR A 254 19.92 -8.09 -12.01
N ALA A 255 20.77 -8.98 -11.50
CA ALA A 255 20.69 -10.43 -11.69
C ALA A 255 19.95 -11.16 -10.56
N SER A 256 19.63 -10.48 -9.46
CA SER A 256 18.96 -11.05 -8.30
C SER A 256 17.45 -11.20 -8.56
N GLU A 257 16.85 -12.24 -8.00
CA GLU A 257 15.38 -12.40 -7.97
C GLU A 257 14.71 -11.32 -7.10
N LEU A 258 15.47 -10.68 -6.21
CA LEU A 258 15.00 -9.64 -5.31
C LEU A 258 15.10 -8.23 -5.89
N VAL A 259 15.62 -8.05 -7.12
CA VAL A 259 15.88 -6.74 -7.72
C VAL A 259 14.66 -5.81 -7.69
N SER A 260 13.46 -6.34 -7.96
CA SER A 260 12.21 -5.57 -7.86
C SER A 260 11.94 -5.08 -6.43
N PHE A 261 12.21 -5.91 -5.41
CA PHE A 261 12.04 -5.51 -4.01
C PHE A 261 13.11 -4.51 -3.58
N GLN A 262 14.35 -4.68 -4.03
CA GLN A 262 15.43 -3.72 -3.83
C GLN A 262 15.05 -2.34 -4.39
N CYS A 263 14.56 -2.29 -5.64
CA CYS A 263 14.11 -1.04 -6.25
C CYS A 263 12.94 -0.39 -5.49
N LYS A 264 11.96 -1.20 -5.06
CA LYS A 264 10.83 -0.72 -4.25
C LYS A 264 11.28 -0.21 -2.88
N ARG A 265 12.31 -0.80 -2.27
CA ARG A 265 12.87 -0.34 -1.00
C ARG A 265 13.48 1.04 -1.11
N ILE A 266 14.27 1.28 -2.16
CA ILE A 266 14.81 2.61 -2.47
C ILE A 266 13.67 3.61 -2.69
N THR A 267 12.67 3.22 -3.47
CA THR A 267 11.49 4.05 -3.78
C THR A 267 10.74 4.47 -2.51
N GLU A 268 10.46 3.54 -1.60
CA GLU A 268 9.79 3.85 -0.33
C GLU A 268 10.70 4.66 0.62
N GLY A 269 12.02 4.46 0.60
CA GLY A 269 12.97 5.32 1.31
C GLY A 269 12.95 6.77 0.82
N LEU A 270 12.93 6.98 -0.50
CA LEU A 270 12.79 8.31 -1.11
C LEU A 270 11.44 8.96 -0.77
N ARG A 271 10.35 8.19 -0.83
CA ARG A 271 9.01 8.68 -0.45
C ARG A 271 8.95 9.07 1.03
N LEU A 272 9.62 8.30 1.91
CA LEU A 272 9.72 8.65 3.32
C LEU A 272 10.52 9.94 3.52
N ALA A 273 11.64 10.12 2.81
CA ALA A 273 12.42 11.34 2.86
C ALA A 273 11.62 12.57 2.39
N GLU A 274 10.90 12.46 1.27
CA GLU A 274 10.01 13.54 0.79
C GLU A 274 8.95 13.89 1.85
N THR A 275 8.30 12.87 2.43
CA THR A 275 7.27 13.07 3.44
C THR A 275 7.80 13.80 4.68
N VAL A 276 8.92 13.33 5.23
CA VAL A 276 9.52 13.89 6.46
C VAL A 276 10.18 15.24 6.20
N SER A 277 10.58 15.56 4.96
CA SER A 277 11.15 16.88 4.63
C SER A 277 10.17 18.05 4.81
N ASN A 278 8.87 17.76 4.92
CA ASN A 278 7.85 18.75 5.27
C ASN A 278 7.86 19.13 6.76
N ASP A 279 8.51 18.34 7.62
CA ASP A 279 8.78 18.71 9.00
C ASP A 279 10.02 19.64 9.05
N ASP A 280 9.81 20.89 9.48
CA ASP A 280 10.87 21.91 9.53
C ASP A 280 12.07 21.46 10.39
N ASP A 281 11.83 20.71 11.47
CA ASP A 281 12.86 20.30 12.43
C ASP A 281 13.81 19.24 11.85
N LEU A 282 13.29 18.35 11.00
CA LEU A 282 14.06 17.25 10.41
C LEU A 282 14.63 17.58 9.04
N ARG A 283 14.16 18.65 8.40
CA ARG A 283 14.57 19.01 7.04
C ARG A 283 16.08 19.22 6.91
N GLY A 284 16.70 19.83 7.91
CA GLY A 284 18.15 20.00 7.96
C GLY A 284 18.87 18.67 7.95
N ASP A 285 18.52 17.78 8.87
CA ASP A 285 19.14 16.46 9.01
C ASP A 285 18.92 15.55 7.78
N ILE A 286 17.78 15.71 7.09
CA ILE A 286 17.51 14.99 5.83
C ILE A 286 18.53 15.36 4.76
N LEU A 287 18.99 16.62 4.69
CA LEU A 287 20.01 17.04 3.72
C LEU A 287 21.36 16.35 3.94
N ASP A 288 21.65 15.97 5.19
CA ASP A 288 22.89 15.28 5.57
C ASP A 288 22.85 13.77 5.24
N VAL A 289 21.66 13.17 5.26
CA VAL A 289 21.47 11.75 4.93
C VAL A 289 21.22 11.55 3.44
N VAL A 290 20.34 12.35 2.86
CA VAL A 290 19.96 12.31 1.44
C VAL A 290 20.79 13.32 0.67
N THR A 291 22.12 13.13 0.70
CA THR A 291 23.05 14.10 0.13
C THR A 291 22.93 14.22 -1.40
N ALA A 292 23.22 15.41 -1.95
CA ALA A 292 23.22 15.62 -3.40
C ALA A 292 24.13 14.64 -4.17
N PRO A 293 25.35 14.27 -3.69
CA PRO A 293 26.15 13.21 -4.30
C PRO A 293 25.47 11.83 -4.30
N LEU A 294 24.76 11.48 -3.22
CA LEU A 294 23.98 10.23 -3.16
C LEU A 294 22.86 10.24 -4.20
N CYS A 295 22.11 11.34 -4.31
CA CYS A 295 21.10 11.52 -5.35
C CYS A 295 21.71 11.36 -6.76
N ALA A 296 22.85 12.01 -7.03
CA ALA A 296 23.53 11.88 -8.31
C ALA A 296 23.94 10.44 -8.62
N HIS A 297 24.46 9.72 -7.62
CA HIS A 297 24.83 8.31 -7.76
C HIS A 297 23.63 7.43 -8.11
N ILE A 298 22.50 7.60 -7.42
CA ILE A 298 21.29 6.80 -7.65
C ILE A 298 20.76 7.02 -9.08
N VAL A 299 20.67 8.28 -9.53
CA VAL A 299 20.28 8.60 -10.91
C VAL A 299 21.21 7.91 -11.89
N GLU A 300 22.52 8.15 -11.79
CA GLU A 300 23.49 7.62 -12.76
C GLU A 300 23.44 6.10 -12.80
N SER A 301 23.32 5.45 -11.63
CA SER A 301 23.15 4.01 -11.56
C SER A 301 21.93 3.54 -12.36
N GLN A 302 20.76 4.18 -12.20
CA GLN A 302 19.55 3.81 -12.97
C GLN A 302 19.70 4.14 -14.45
N MET A 303 20.27 5.28 -14.81
CA MET A 303 20.48 5.69 -16.20
C MET A 303 21.41 4.72 -16.96
N LEU A 304 22.36 4.08 -16.26
CA LEU A 304 23.30 3.13 -16.84
C LEU A 304 22.79 1.69 -16.85
N SER A 305 22.13 1.25 -15.77
CA SER A 305 21.75 -0.16 -15.60
C SER A 305 20.35 -0.49 -16.11
N ASN A 306 19.43 0.49 -16.12
CA ASN A 306 18.04 0.25 -16.49
C ASN A 306 17.87 0.27 -18.03
N PRO A 307 17.34 -0.81 -18.64
CA PRO A 307 17.24 -0.93 -20.09
C PRO A 307 16.17 -0.02 -20.73
N ILE A 308 15.46 0.81 -19.96
CA ILE A 308 14.43 1.72 -20.49
C ILE A 308 14.99 2.70 -21.52
N VAL A 309 16.19 3.27 -21.30
CA VAL A 309 16.80 4.22 -22.26
C VAL A 309 16.97 3.60 -23.65
N PRO A 310 17.69 2.47 -23.81
CA PRO A 310 17.81 1.83 -25.12
C PRO A 310 16.48 1.27 -25.63
N TYR A 311 15.58 0.79 -24.76
CA TYR A 311 14.26 0.30 -25.16
C TYR A 311 13.39 1.40 -25.80
N MET A 312 13.30 2.57 -25.16
CA MET A 312 12.52 3.70 -25.64
C MET A 312 13.19 4.44 -26.80
N GLY A 313 14.51 4.27 -27.00
CA GLY A 313 15.22 4.74 -28.18
C GLY A 313 14.90 3.94 -29.46
N ARG A 314 14.42 2.70 -29.35
CA ARG A 314 14.04 1.88 -30.51
C ARG A 314 12.75 2.38 -31.16
N PRO A 315 12.61 2.25 -32.51
CA PRO A 315 11.34 2.47 -33.20
C PRO A 315 10.23 1.58 -32.62
N ILE A 316 8.98 2.06 -32.60
CA ILE A 316 7.83 1.34 -32.00
C ILE A 316 7.70 -0.09 -32.58
N ALA A 317 7.88 -0.25 -33.90
CA ALA A 317 7.82 -1.55 -34.58
C ALA A 317 8.89 -2.57 -34.14
N MET A 318 9.94 -2.12 -33.45
CA MET A 318 11.04 -2.95 -32.94
C MET A 318 10.95 -3.21 -31.43
N ARG A 319 9.89 -2.75 -30.76
CA ARG A 319 9.66 -2.94 -29.32
C ARG A 319 8.83 -4.20 -29.03
N ASN A 320 9.29 -5.32 -29.56
CA ASN A 320 8.55 -6.59 -29.45
C ASN A 320 8.81 -7.31 -28.12
N GLU A 321 9.96 -7.08 -27.50
CA GLU A 321 10.34 -7.65 -26.21
C GLU A 321 10.16 -6.63 -25.11
N LEU A 322 9.36 -6.96 -24.09
CA LEU A 322 9.20 -6.11 -22.92
C LEU A 322 10.49 -6.07 -22.10
N PRO A 323 10.83 -4.92 -21.50
CA PRO A 323 11.95 -4.85 -20.58
C PRO A 323 11.70 -5.73 -19.35
N PRO A 324 12.76 -6.12 -18.62
CA PRO A 324 12.64 -6.85 -17.35
C PRO A 324 11.65 -6.16 -16.41
N SER A 325 10.88 -6.95 -15.65
CA SER A 325 9.82 -6.45 -14.77
C SER A 325 10.29 -5.37 -13.79
N TRP A 326 11.52 -5.49 -13.28
CA TRP A 326 12.13 -4.52 -12.36
C TRP A 326 12.38 -3.15 -13.00
N SER A 327 12.41 -3.05 -14.33
CA SER A 327 12.68 -1.79 -15.02
C SER A 327 11.63 -0.73 -14.67
N ALA A 328 10.37 -1.15 -14.48
CA ALA A 328 9.30 -0.26 -14.01
C ALA A 328 9.54 0.23 -12.58
N ASP A 329 10.00 -0.65 -11.68
CA ASP A 329 10.36 -0.29 -10.30
C ASP A 329 11.59 0.66 -10.29
N GLY A 330 12.56 0.45 -11.18
CA GLY A 330 13.70 1.34 -11.38
C GLY A 330 13.30 2.71 -11.94
N VAL A 331 12.25 2.76 -12.77
CA VAL A 331 11.68 4.04 -13.23
C VAL A 331 11.07 4.81 -12.06
N SER A 332 10.35 4.14 -11.16
CA SER A 332 9.82 4.77 -9.96
C SER A 332 10.90 5.44 -9.11
N ILE A 333 12.09 4.84 -8.98
CA ILE A 333 13.23 5.47 -8.26
C ILE A 333 13.56 6.83 -8.85
N VAL A 334 13.69 6.92 -10.19
CA VAL A 334 14.08 8.16 -10.86
C VAL A 334 13.03 9.25 -10.69
N LEU A 335 11.74 8.90 -10.82
CA LEU A 335 10.65 9.86 -10.66
C LEU A 335 10.53 10.34 -9.21
N GLU A 336 10.62 9.44 -8.22
CA GLU A 336 10.55 9.81 -6.81
C GLU A 336 11.78 10.60 -6.36
N LEU A 337 12.97 10.29 -6.88
CA LEU A 337 14.17 11.05 -6.59
C LEU A 337 14.07 12.49 -7.12
N LEU A 338 13.45 12.68 -8.29
CA LEU A 338 13.18 14.02 -8.81
C LEU A 338 12.19 14.79 -7.92
N ARG A 339 11.22 14.12 -7.29
CA ARG A 339 10.32 14.72 -6.28
C ARG A 339 11.05 15.10 -5.01
N VAL A 340 11.92 14.23 -4.48
CA VAL A 340 12.76 14.54 -3.32
C VAL A 340 13.65 15.76 -3.61
N LEU A 341 14.32 15.78 -4.76
CA LEU A 341 15.12 16.93 -5.18
C LEU A 341 14.27 18.20 -5.31
N ALA A 342 13.03 18.10 -5.81
CA ALA A 342 12.12 19.23 -5.89
C ALA A 342 11.72 19.78 -4.51
N ALA A 343 11.55 18.90 -3.51
CA ALA A 343 11.24 19.29 -2.13
C ALA A 343 12.45 19.93 -1.43
N LEU A 344 13.66 19.46 -1.72
CA LEU A 344 14.89 19.92 -1.05
C LEU A 344 15.60 21.09 -1.74
N LYS A 345 15.28 21.40 -3.02
CA LYS A 345 16.01 22.41 -3.83
C LYS A 345 16.05 23.80 -3.20
N ASP A 346 15.02 24.20 -2.46
CA ASP A 346 14.93 25.55 -1.90
C ASP A 346 15.72 25.68 -0.59
N TYR A 347 16.21 24.57 -0.05
CA TYR A 347 16.92 24.49 1.23
C TYR A 347 18.42 24.17 1.05
N SER A 348 18.85 23.71 -0.13
CA SER A 348 20.25 23.40 -0.39
C SER A 348 20.64 23.67 -1.84
N LYS A 349 21.66 24.51 -2.01
CA LYS A 349 22.22 24.84 -3.33
C LYS A 349 22.67 23.59 -4.09
N LEU A 350 23.31 22.65 -3.41
CA LEU A 350 23.79 21.41 -4.05
C LEU A 350 22.63 20.56 -4.59
N HIS A 351 21.53 20.47 -3.84
CA HIS A 351 20.32 19.76 -4.28
C HIS A 351 19.62 20.50 -5.41
N LYS A 352 19.59 21.84 -5.37
CA LYS A 352 19.10 22.68 -6.46
C LYS A 352 19.87 22.45 -7.75
N ASP A 353 21.20 22.47 -7.67
CA ASP A 353 22.07 22.25 -8.84
C ASP A 353 21.84 20.84 -9.42
N GLN A 354 21.70 19.83 -8.55
CA GLN A 354 21.40 18.46 -8.97
C GLN A 354 20.00 18.29 -9.56
N TYR A 355 18.99 18.96 -9.02
CA TYR A 355 17.63 19.01 -9.56
C TYR A 355 17.62 19.54 -10.99
N TRP A 356 18.25 20.69 -11.22
CA TRP A 356 18.34 21.29 -12.55
C TRP A 356 19.19 20.46 -13.51
N LYS A 357 20.27 19.84 -13.02
CA LYS A 357 21.09 18.93 -13.83
C LYS A 357 20.27 17.74 -14.33
N LEU A 358 19.48 17.11 -13.46
CA LEU A 358 18.63 15.97 -13.82
C LEU A 358 17.55 16.37 -14.83
N LEU A 359 16.90 17.53 -14.66
CA LEU A 359 15.89 18.00 -15.61
C LEU A 359 16.44 18.27 -17.01
N LYS A 360 17.72 18.63 -17.13
CA LYS A 360 18.39 18.88 -18.41
C LYS A 360 19.00 17.62 -19.03
N ASP A 361 18.94 16.49 -18.34
CA ASP A 361 19.49 15.23 -18.84
C ASP A 361 18.51 14.56 -19.81
N ASP A 362 18.89 14.48 -21.09
CA ASP A 362 18.07 13.87 -22.14
C ASP A 362 17.70 12.40 -21.83
N ARG A 363 18.50 11.70 -21.01
CA ARG A 363 18.22 10.31 -20.60
C ARG A 363 16.98 10.20 -19.70
N LEU A 364 16.54 11.29 -19.06
CA LEU A 364 15.32 11.32 -18.25
C LEU A 364 14.05 11.11 -19.10
N VAL A 365 14.05 11.56 -20.36
CA VAL A 365 12.85 11.51 -21.22
C VAL A 365 12.36 10.07 -21.47
N PRO A 366 13.22 9.10 -21.83
CA PRO A 366 12.86 7.69 -21.86
C PRO A 366 12.11 7.18 -20.62
N PHE A 367 12.54 7.56 -19.42
CA PHE A 367 11.93 7.12 -18.16
C PHE A 367 10.51 7.67 -18.01
N VAL A 368 10.33 8.97 -18.23
CA VAL A 368 9.00 9.63 -18.17
C VAL A 368 8.09 9.05 -19.25
N ALA A 369 8.58 8.90 -20.48
CA ALA A 369 7.80 8.36 -21.58
C ALA A 369 7.39 6.90 -21.34
N TYR A 370 8.27 6.09 -20.73
CA TYR A 370 7.95 4.72 -20.37
C TYR A 370 6.86 4.67 -19.29
N ALA A 371 6.97 5.49 -18.25
CA ALA A 371 5.98 5.58 -17.19
C ALA A 371 4.59 6.00 -17.71
N ILE A 372 4.54 6.90 -18.69
CA ILE A 372 3.28 7.32 -19.32
C ILE A 372 2.70 6.22 -20.21
N ALA A 373 3.53 5.54 -21.01
CA ALA A 373 3.05 4.61 -22.04
C ALA A 373 2.81 3.17 -21.52
N PHE A 374 3.60 2.73 -20.53
CA PHE A 374 3.64 1.35 -20.04
C PHE A 374 3.50 1.25 -18.52
N GLY A 375 3.39 2.38 -17.81
CA GLY A 375 3.19 2.39 -16.37
C GLY A 375 1.82 1.85 -15.96
N ASN A 376 1.74 1.43 -14.70
CA ASN A 376 0.44 1.25 -14.05
C ASN A 376 -0.18 2.63 -13.75
N HIS A 377 -1.44 2.64 -13.29
CA HIS A 377 -2.16 3.89 -13.03
C HIS A 377 -1.40 4.86 -12.09
N GLU A 378 -0.76 4.34 -11.03
CA GLU A 378 0.05 5.16 -10.09
C GLU A 378 1.26 5.78 -10.80
N LEU A 379 2.04 4.96 -11.50
CA LEU A 379 3.26 5.39 -12.19
C LEU A 379 2.96 6.38 -13.33
N THR A 380 1.89 6.15 -14.09
CA THR A 380 1.44 7.05 -15.15
C THR A 380 0.97 8.39 -14.57
N TYR A 381 0.21 8.37 -13.48
CA TYR A 381 -0.24 9.59 -12.80
C TYR A 381 0.95 10.40 -12.29
N ASP A 382 1.89 9.76 -11.59
CA ASP A 382 3.09 10.42 -11.06
C ASP A 382 3.95 11.01 -12.18
N ALA A 383 4.12 10.29 -13.29
CA ALA A 383 4.87 10.77 -14.44
C ALA A 383 4.19 11.95 -15.15
N LEU A 384 2.87 11.94 -15.28
CA LEU A 384 2.12 13.05 -15.87
C LEU A 384 2.22 14.31 -14.99
N LEU A 385 2.04 14.16 -13.68
CA LEU A 385 2.21 15.27 -12.73
C LEU A 385 3.61 15.86 -12.87
N LEU A 386 4.63 15.01 -12.85
CA LEU A 386 6.02 15.43 -12.99
C LEU A 386 6.29 16.11 -14.35
N TYR A 387 5.74 15.56 -15.43
CA TYR A 387 5.88 16.13 -16.77
C TYR A 387 5.34 17.55 -16.85
N THR A 388 4.22 17.87 -16.18
CA THR A 388 3.70 19.25 -16.17
C THR A 388 4.68 20.24 -15.54
N HIS A 389 5.46 19.82 -14.54
CA HIS A 389 6.51 20.63 -13.95
C HIS A 389 7.74 20.73 -14.87
N CYS A 390 8.15 19.62 -15.47
CA CYS A 390 9.28 19.58 -16.40
C CYS A 390 9.03 20.45 -17.65
N ALA A 391 7.83 20.40 -18.21
CA ALA A 391 7.47 21.13 -19.44
C ALA A 391 7.49 22.66 -19.27
N GLN A 392 7.44 23.17 -18.03
CA GLN A 392 7.59 24.60 -17.75
C GLN A 392 9.05 25.08 -17.86
N VAL A 393 10.01 24.16 -17.88
CA VAL A 393 11.44 24.46 -17.98
C VAL A 393 11.83 24.56 -19.45
N GLN A 394 12.29 25.75 -19.89
CA GLN A 394 12.60 26.01 -21.30
C GLN A 394 13.66 25.08 -21.88
N GLU A 395 14.58 24.61 -21.03
CA GLU A 395 15.67 23.70 -21.40
C GLU A 395 15.26 22.22 -21.32
N PHE A 396 14.04 21.90 -20.88
CA PHE A 396 13.57 20.52 -20.86
C PHE A 396 13.31 20.02 -22.29
N PRO A 397 13.88 18.88 -22.68
CA PRO A 397 13.71 18.29 -24.01
C PRO A 397 12.26 17.80 -24.24
N THR A 398 11.38 18.72 -24.60
CA THR A 398 9.97 18.44 -24.95
C THR A 398 9.81 17.77 -26.32
N LYS A 399 10.82 17.93 -27.21
CA LYS A 399 10.82 17.38 -28.57
C LYS A 399 11.35 15.94 -28.60
N TRP A 400 10.68 15.02 -27.91
CA TRP A 400 10.85 13.59 -28.16
C TRP A 400 9.75 13.11 -29.11
N SER A 401 10.15 12.57 -30.26
CA SER A 401 9.27 12.09 -31.34
C SER A 401 8.30 10.99 -30.91
N GLY A 402 8.51 10.36 -29.75
CA GLY A 402 7.54 9.46 -29.11
C GLY A 402 6.37 10.18 -28.40
N ILE A 403 6.57 11.36 -27.80
CA ILE A 403 5.52 12.10 -27.06
C ILE A 403 4.50 12.71 -28.03
N ASN A 404 4.95 13.21 -29.18
CA ASN A 404 4.06 13.72 -30.23
C ASN A 404 3.13 12.64 -30.82
N ASN A 405 3.46 11.35 -30.67
CA ASN A 405 2.62 10.23 -31.10
C ASN A 405 1.70 9.69 -29.99
N ILE A 406 1.88 10.10 -28.73
CA ILE A 406 0.92 9.81 -27.65
C ILE A 406 -0.36 10.62 -27.86
N ASN A 407 -0.25 11.84 -28.39
CA ASN A 407 -1.39 12.70 -28.76
C ASN A 407 -2.18 12.22 -30.01
N GLN A 408 -1.81 11.09 -30.62
CA GLN A 408 -2.52 10.49 -31.75
C GLN A 408 -3.30 9.22 -31.39
N LYS A 409 -3.39 8.84 -30.11
CA LYS A 409 -4.19 7.69 -29.66
C LYS A 409 -5.37 8.11 -28.80
#